data_AF-A0A1W1DWN2-F1
#
_entry.id   AF-A0A1W1DWN2-F1
#
_cell.length_a   1.000
_cell.length_b   1.000
_cell.length_c   1.000
_cell.angle_alpha   90.00
_cell.angle_beta   90.00
_cell.angle_gamma   90.00
#
_symmetry.space_group_name_H-M   'P 1'
#
loop_
_entity.id
_entity.type
_entity.pdbx_description
1 polymer ?
#
loop_
_entity_poly.entity_id
_entity_poly.type
_entity_poly.pdbx_seq_one_letter_code
_entity_poly.pdbx_strand_id
1 'polypeptide(L)' 'MVEQMDIKVLQSIKQYPLVVLSDRIKTYAQSVGFYKVEVAPQTNDEGLMQAIEFIL' A
#
# COMPACT_ATOMS: atom_id res chain seq x y z
N MET A 1 -21.84 15.22 3.12
CA MET A 1 -21.15 15.12 4.42
C MET A 1 -20.14 14.00 4.24
N VAL A 2 -18.83 14.29 4.25
CA VAL A 2 -17.82 13.22 4.21
C VAL A 2 -17.76 12.67 5.62
N GLU A 3 -18.17 11.42 5.82
CA GLU A 3 -17.99 10.74 7.10
C GLU A 3 -16.50 10.77 7.45
N GLN A 4 -16.16 11.41 8.56
CA GLN A 4 -14.78 11.41 9.05
C GLN A 4 -14.47 9.98 9.48
N MET A 5 -13.59 9.33 8.72
CA MET A 5 -13.07 8.03 9.08
C MET A 5 -12.38 8.14 10.44
N ASP A 6 -12.76 7.28 11.38
CA ASP A 6 -12.16 7.23 12.72
C ASP A 6 -10.64 7.13 12.58
N ILE A 7 -9.91 8.01 13.29
CA ILE A 7 -8.45 8.08 13.29
C ILE A 7 -7.84 6.70 13.60
N LYS A 8 -8.48 5.91 14.47
CA LYS A 8 -8.05 4.55 14.81
C LYS A 8 -8.14 3.61 13.60
N VAL A 9 -9.22 3.70 12.83
CA VAL A 9 -9.39 2.91 11.59
C VAL A 9 -8.30 3.30 10.59
N LEU A 10 -8.04 4.60 10.46
CA LEU A 10 -7.05 5.14 9.54
C LEU A 10 -5.62 4.72 9.91
N GLN A 11 -5.30 4.67 11.22
CA GLN A 11 -4.05 4.12 11.73
C GLN A 11 -3.93 2.62 11.48
N SER A 12 -5.01 1.86 11.67
CA SER A 12 -5.05 0.42 11.39
C SER A 12 -4.82 0.10 9.93
N ILE A 13 -5.45 0.84 9.00
CA ILE A 13 -5.25 0.67 7.54
C ILE A 13 -3.77 0.79 7.16
N LYS A 14 -3.06 1.75 7.76
CA LYS A 14 -1.64 1.99 7.50
C LYS A 14 -0.69 0.87 7.95
N GLN A 15 -1.16 -0.06 8.79
CA GLN A 15 -0.38 -1.21 9.24
C GLN A 15 -0.47 -2.40 8.27
N TYR A 16 -1.43 -2.40 7.34
CA TYR A 16 -1.55 -3.44 6.34
C TYR A 16 -0.50 -3.27 5.24
N PRO A 17 -0.03 -4.37 4.64
CA PRO A 17 0.78 -4.32 3.45
C PRO A 17 0.05 -3.61 2.30
N LEU A 18 0.78 -2.77 1.58
CA LEU A 18 0.30 -2.04 0.42
C LEU A 18 1.17 -2.37 -0.78
N VAL A 19 0.57 -2.90 -1.85
CA VAL A 19 1.24 -3.07 -3.14
C VAL A 19 0.99 -1.85 -4.01
N VAL A 20 2.03 -1.32 -4.64
CA VAL A 20 1.98 -0.14 -5.52
C VAL A 20 2.66 -0.43 -6.85
N LEU A 21 2.39 0.42 -7.85
CA LEU A 21 2.82 0.20 -9.23
C LEU A 21 4.18 0.83 -9.58
N SER A 22 4.80 1.59 -8.67
CA SER A 22 6.13 2.19 -8.89
C SER A 22 6.77 2.69 -7.59
N ASP A 23 8.09 2.88 -7.61
CA ASP A 23 8.84 3.46 -6.50
C ASP A 23 8.37 4.86 -6.12
N ARG A 24 7.97 5.68 -7.09
CA ARG A 24 7.45 7.02 -6.82
C ARG A 24 6.20 6.98 -5.93
N ILE A 25 5.32 6.01 -6.15
CA ILE A 25 4.12 5.82 -5.31
C ILE A 25 4.54 5.27 -3.95
N LYS A 26 5.54 4.37 -3.88
CA LYS A 26 6.08 3.86 -2.62
C LYS A 26 6.62 4.99 -1.73
N THR A 27 7.44 5.88 -2.28
CA THR A 27 7.94 7.05 -1.56
C THR A 27 6.80 7.91 -1.02
N TYR A 28 5.77 8.17 -1.83
CA TYR A 28 4.61 8.93 -1.39
C TYR A 28 3.83 8.21 -0.27
N ALA A 29 3.53 6.92 -0.44
CA ALA A 29 2.82 6.11 0.55
C ALA A 29 3.56 6.07 1.90
N GLN A 30 4.88 5.92 1.87
CA GLN A 30 5.73 5.99 3.05
C GLN A 30 5.68 7.36 3.74
N SER A 31 5.67 8.46 2.97
CA SER A 31 5.57 9.81 3.52
C SER A 31 4.26 10.07 4.28
N VAL A 32 3.18 9.36 3.92
CA VAL A 32 1.88 9.47 4.59
C VAL A 32 1.64 8.38 5.65
N GLY A 33 2.65 7.56 5.95
CA GLY A 33 2.68 6.63 7.08
C GLY A 33 2.32 5.17 6.77
N PHE A 34 2.33 4.74 5.51
CA PHE A 34 2.32 3.31 5.17
C PHE A 34 3.75 2.79 5.17
N TYR A 35 4.09 1.91 6.11
CA TYR A 35 5.48 1.44 6.25
C TYR A 35 5.76 0.12 5.55
N LYS A 36 4.73 -0.72 5.34
CA LYS A 36 4.82 -1.99 4.62
C LYS A 36 4.38 -1.80 3.17
N VAL A 37 5.30 -1.37 2.30
CA VAL A 37 4.98 -1.03 0.92
C VAL A 37 5.89 -1.77 -0.06
N GLU A 38 5.27 -2.56 -0.94
CA GLU A 38 5.96 -3.29 -2.00
C GLU A 38 5.60 -2.76 -3.38
N VAL A 39 6.59 -2.76 -4.27
CA VAL A 39 6.40 -2.34 -5.66
C VAL A 39 6.21 -3.57 -6.52
N ALA A 40 5.12 -3.62 -7.28
CA ALA A 40 4.91 -4.68 -8.25
C ALA A 40 6.02 -4.65 -9.32
N PRO A 41 6.68 -5.79 -9.64
CA PRO A 41 7.72 -5.85 -10.65
C PRO A 41 7.20 -5.49 -12.06
N GLN A 42 5.89 -5.63 -12.28
CA GLN A 42 5.21 -5.27 -13.52
C GLN A 42 3.84 -4.65 -13.21
N THR A 43 3.35 -3.77 -14.09
CA THR A 43 2.05 -3.09 -13.94
C THR A 43 0.92 -3.87 -14.59
N ASN A 44 0.87 -5.18 -14.33
CA ASN A 44 -0.15 -6.10 -14.81
C ASN A 44 -0.55 -7.04 -13.66
N ASP A 45 -1.56 -7.89 -13.90
CA ASP A 45 -2.09 -8.79 -12.87
C ASP A 45 -1.02 -9.76 -12.33
N GLU A 46 -0.14 -10.26 -13.20
CA GLU A 46 0.93 -11.17 -12.80
C GLU A 46 1.95 -10.49 -11.87
N GLY A 47 2.37 -9.26 -12.19
CA GLY A 47 3.25 -8.48 -11.34
C GLY A 47 2.61 -8.13 -10.00
N LEU A 48 1.31 -7.81 -9.98
CA LEU A 48 0.58 -7.59 -8.74
C LEU A 48 0.52 -8.86 -7.89
N MET A 49 0.22 -10.01 -8.49
CA MET A 49 0.18 -11.30 -7.79
C MET A 49 1.54 -11.67 -7.19
N GLN A 50 2.64 -11.50 -7.93
CA GLN A 50 3.99 -11.74 -7.42
C GLN A 50 4.31 -10.88 -6.18
N ALA A 51 3.92 -9.59 -6.21
CA ALA A 51 4.14 -8.72 -5.05
C ALA A 51 3.24 -9.08 -3.85
N ILE A 52 2.01 -9.55 -4.09
CA ILE A 52 1.13 -10.03 -3.03
C ILE A 52 1.69 -11.33 -2.41
N GLU A 53 2.17 -12.27 -3.22
CA GLU A 53 2.77 -13.52 -2.75
C GLU A 53 4.03 -13.30 -1.93
N PHE A 54 4.84 -12.28 -2.26
CA PHE A 54 6.03 -11.91 -1.49
C PHE A 54 5.70 -11.40 -0.08
N ILE A 55 4.50 -10.86 0.12
CA ILE A 55 4.04 -10.28 1.38
C ILE A 55 3.45 -11.34 2.33
N LEU A 56 2.88 -12.42 1.79
CA LEU A 56 2.23 -13.51 2.53
C LEU A 56 3.26 -14.40 3.26
#